data_AF-A0A7Y0JCM9-F1
#
_entry.id   AF-A0A7Y0JCM9-F1
#
_cell.length_a   1.000
_cell.length_b   1.000
_cell.length_c   1.000
_cell.angle_alpha   90.00
_cell.angle_beta   90.00
_cell.angle_gamma   90.00
#
_symmetry.space_group_name_H-M   'P 1'
#
loop_
_entity.id
_entity.type
_entity.pdbx_description
1 polymer ?
#
loop_
_entity_poly.entity_id
_entity_poly.type
_entity_poly.pdbx_seq_one_letter_code
_entity_poly.pdbx_strand_id
1 'polypeptide(L)'
;MTQLMDELTRLLVQDAAHPPAETCEEADARRRALVRLRVLAGVKKAVRRLEDQAARTAAANGAGYPEIGQAVSMSRQGARRRWPGLITNGTHRPHPHPTPRSS
;
A
#
# COMPACT_ATOMS: atom_id res chain seq x y z
N MET A 1 1.37 -0.84 -13.24
CA MET A 1 0.03 -0.20 -13.14
C MET A 1 -0.99 -0.87 -14.05
N THR A 2 -0.64 -1.18 -15.31
CA THR A 2 -1.49 -1.86 -16.31
C THR A 2 -2.14 -3.15 -15.81
N GLN A 3 -1.39 -4.04 -15.16
CA GLN A 3 -1.91 -5.32 -14.67
C GLN A 3 -3.06 -5.18 -13.65
N LEU A 4 -3.12 -4.08 -12.90
CA LEU A 4 -4.19 -3.82 -11.93
C LEU A 4 -5.45 -3.27 -12.62
N MET A 5 -5.25 -2.51 -13.69
CA MET A 5 -6.32 -2.03 -14.56
C MET A 5 -6.93 -3.17 -15.37
N ASP A 6 -6.11 -4.08 -15.89
CA ASP A 6 -6.58 -5.24 -16.65
C ASP A 6 -7.45 -6.17 -15.79
N GLU A 7 -7.05 -6.38 -14.54
CA GLU A 7 -7.81 -7.21 -13.61
C GLU A 7 -9.12 -6.54 -13.18
N LEU A 8 -9.13 -5.21 -13.02
CA LEU A 8 -10.34 -4.42 -12.80
C LEU A 8 -11.30 -4.50 -13.99
N THR A 9 -10.79 -4.31 -15.21
CA THR A 9 -11.56 -4.40 -16.45
C THR A 9 -12.18 -5.78 -16.62
N ARG A 10 -11.40 -6.84 -16.36
CA ARG A 10 -11.88 -8.23 -16.47
C ARG A 10 -13.01 -8.53 -15.49
N LEU A 11 -12.92 -8.00 -14.27
CA LEU A 11 -13.97 -8.17 -13.25
C LEU A 11 -15.25 -7.43 -13.62
N LEU A 12 -15.14 -6.24 -14.21
CA LEU A 12 -16.30 -5.43 -14.64
C LEU A 12 -17.04 -6.06 -15.82
N VAL A 13 -16.33 -6.62 -16.80
CA VAL A 13 -16.94 -7.26 -17.99
C VAL A 13 -17.74 -8.51 -17.63
N GLN A 14 -17.31 -9.29 -16.63
CA GLN A 14 -18.03 -10.48 -16.17
C GLN A 14 -19.33 -10.16 -15.42
N ASP A 15 -19.47 -8.94 -14.92
CA ASP A 15 -20.66 -8.48 -14.19
C ASP A 15 -21.79 -8.09 -15.14
N ALA A 16 -21.46 -7.58 -16.33
CA ALA A 16 -22.43 -7.08 -17.31
C ALA A 16 -23.17 -8.19 -18.10
N ALA A 17 -22.80 -9.46 -17.95
CA ALA A 17 -23.18 -10.53 -18.88
C ALA A 17 -24.38 -11.41 -18.46
N HIS A 18 -25.22 -11.04 -17.48
CA HIS A 18 -26.30 -11.93 -17.03
C HIS A 18 -27.67 -11.25 -16.78
N PRO A 19 -28.76 -11.74 -17.43
CA PRO A 19 -30.13 -11.51 -16.97
C PRO A 19 -31.03 -12.80 -17.01
N PRO A 20 -32.29 -12.81 -16.50
CA PRO A 20 -32.63 -12.87 -15.06
C PRO A 20 -33.85 -13.80 -14.71
N ALA A 21 -34.15 -14.02 -13.41
CA ALA A 21 -35.52 -14.23 -12.88
C ALA A 21 -35.58 -14.22 -11.33
N GLU A 22 -36.11 -13.14 -10.76
CA GLU A 22 -36.82 -12.92 -9.47
C GLU A 22 -36.24 -13.40 -8.11
N THR A 23 -35.36 -14.40 -8.01
CA THR A 23 -34.34 -14.48 -6.94
C THR A 23 -33.07 -13.68 -7.29
N CYS A 24 -33.12 -13.04 -8.46
CA CYS A 24 -32.06 -12.31 -9.11
C CYS A 24 -31.59 -11.11 -8.28
N GLU A 25 -32.49 -10.29 -7.71
CA GLU A 25 -32.06 -9.06 -7.01
C GLU A 25 -31.19 -9.29 -5.77
N GLU A 26 -31.54 -10.26 -4.92
CA GLU A 26 -30.73 -10.63 -3.74
C GLU A 26 -29.43 -11.34 -4.18
N ALA A 27 -29.52 -12.22 -5.18
CA ALA A 27 -28.35 -12.89 -5.76
C ALA A 27 -27.40 -11.89 -6.44
N ASP A 28 -27.93 -10.85 -7.08
CA ASP A 28 -27.23 -9.77 -7.76
C ASP A 28 -26.68 -8.78 -6.73
N ALA A 29 -27.40 -8.49 -5.64
CA ALA A 29 -26.90 -7.70 -4.52
C ALA A 29 -25.73 -8.41 -3.83
N ARG A 30 -25.86 -9.72 -3.58
CA ARG A 30 -24.78 -10.56 -3.06
C ARG A 30 -23.60 -10.60 -4.03
N ARG A 31 -23.85 -10.78 -5.32
CA ARG A 31 -22.82 -10.79 -6.37
C ARG A 31 -22.06 -9.47 -6.39
N ARG A 32 -22.77 -8.34 -6.44
CA ARG A 32 -22.20 -6.98 -6.38
C ARG A 32 -21.38 -6.76 -5.11
N ALA A 33 -21.87 -7.20 -3.95
CA ALA A 33 -21.15 -7.10 -2.69
C ALA A 33 -19.84 -7.90 -2.70
N LEU A 34 -19.85 -9.12 -3.24
CA LEU A 34 -18.66 -9.97 -3.38
C LEU A 34 -17.65 -9.41 -4.38
N VAL A 35 -18.11 -8.86 -5.51
CA VAL A 35 -17.24 -8.17 -6.48
C VAL A 35 -16.58 -6.96 -5.82
N ARG A 36 -17.35 -6.13 -5.12
CA ARG A 36 -16.82 -4.98 -4.36
C ARG A 36 -15.77 -5.42 -3.34
N LEU A 37 -16.03 -6.48 -2.58
CA LEU A 37 -15.08 -7.01 -1.61
C LEU A 37 -13.78 -7.48 -2.28
N ARG A 38 -13.88 -8.17 -3.42
CA ARG A 38 -12.70 -8.63 -4.19
C ARG A 38 -11.86 -7.46 -4.67
N VAL A 39 -12.48 -6.41 -5.19
CA VAL A 39 -11.79 -5.18 -5.62
C VAL A 39 -11.09 -4.52 -4.43
N LEU A 40 -11.77 -4.32 -3.31
CA LEU A 40 -11.18 -3.72 -2.10
C LEU A 40 -10.02 -4.55 -1.55
N ALA A 41 -10.11 -5.88 -1.59
CA ALA A 41 -9.01 -6.76 -1.21
C ALA A 41 -7.79 -6.59 -2.14
N GLY A 42 -8.02 -6.47 -3.45
CA GLY A 42 -6.99 -6.17 -4.45
C GLY A 42 -6.31 -4.82 -4.19
N VAL A 43 -7.11 -3.76 -3.97
CA VAL A 43 -6.60 -2.42 -3.64
C VAL A 43 -5.76 -2.45 -2.37
N LYS A 44 -6.24 -3.10 -1.30
CA LYS A 44 -5.48 -3.24 -0.04
C LYS A 44 -4.13 -3.93 -0.26
N LYS A 45 -4.07 -4.97 -1.10
CA LYS A 45 -2.82 -5.66 -1.43
C LYS A 45 -1.86 -4.76 -2.23
N ALA A 46 -2.39 -3.98 -3.18
CA ALA A 46 -1.59 -3.06 -3.97
C ALA A 46 -1.02 -1.91 -3.12
N VAL A 47 -1.85 -1.28 -2.28
CA VAL A 47 -1.42 -0.23 -1.35
C VAL A 47 -0.33 -0.75 -0.42
N ARG A 48 -0.45 -1.98 0.13
CA ARG A 48 0.61 -2.58 0.95
C ARG A 48 1.95 -2.66 0.23
N ARG A 49 1.97 -3.06 -1.05
CA ARG A 49 3.19 -3.12 -1.86
C ARG A 49 3.78 -1.71 -2.07
N LEU A 50 2.94 -0.71 -2.29
CA LEU A 50 3.37 0.68 -2.44
C LEU A 50 3.94 1.23 -1.13
N GLU A 51 3.31 0.94 0.01
CA GLU A 51 3.82 1.30 1.34
C GLU A 51 5.20 0.66 1.59
N ASP A 52 5.40 -0.59 1.20
CA ASP A 52 6.69 -1.27 1.35
C ASP A 52 7.79 -0.60 0.50
N GLN A 53 7.45 -0.16 -0.72
CA GLN A 53 8.38 0.58 -1.58
C GLN A 53 8.68 1.98 -1.02
N ALA A 54 7.65 2.67 -0.53
CA ALA A 54 7.79 4.00 0.09
C ALA A 54 8.66 3.93 1.35
N ALA A 55 8.49 2.91 2.20
CA ALA A 55 9.32 2.70 3.38
C ALA A 55 10.79 2.47 3.03
N ARG A 56 11.09 1.67 1.98
CA ARG A 56 12.46 1.49 1.48
C ARG A 56 13.06 2.79 0.98
N THR A 57 12.27 3.57 0.24
CA THR A 57 12.71 4.87 -0.30
C THR A 57 12.98 5.85 0.84
N ALA A 58 12.11 5.92 1.85
CA ALA A 58 12.31 6.75 3.03
C ALA A 58 13.60 6.35 3.78
N ALA A 59 13.80 5.05 4.04
CA ALA A 59 15.02 4.56 4.69
C ALA A 59 16.29 4.85 3.87
N ALA A 60 16.24 4.72 2.54
CA ALA A 60 17.36 5.07 1.66
C ALA A 60 17.70 6.58 1.70
N ASN A 61 16.73 7.43 2.02
CA ASN A 61 16.92 8.87 2.25
C ASN A 61 17.22 9.22 3.71
N GLY A 62 17.52 8.22 4.55
CA GLY A 62 17.96 8.40 5.93
C GLY A 62 16.86 8.34 6.98
N ALA A 63 15.60 8.10 6.60
CA ALA A 63 14.51 8.03 7.56
C ALA A 63 14.65 6.84 8.52
N GLY A 64 14.45 7.09 9.81
CA GLY A 64 14.47 6.08 10.86
C GLY A 64 13.15 5.32 11.00
N TYR A 65 13.15 4.19 11.71
CA TYR A 65 11.91 3.48 12.09
C TYR A 65 10.88 4.36 12.82
N PRO A 66 11.25 5.36 13.66
CA PRO A 66 10.28 6.29 14.25
C PRO A 66 9.54 7.12 13.20
N GLU A 67 10.24 7.74 12.26
CA GLU A 67 9.67 8.60 11.22
C GLU A 67 8.81 7.79 10.23
N ILE A 68 9.32 6.64 9.80
CA ILE A 68 8.59 5.72 8.92
C ILE A 68 7.32 5.21 9.61
N GLY A 69 7.41 4.85 10.89
CA GLY A 69 6.24 4.44 11.67
C GLY A 69 5.20 5.56 11.79
N GLN A 70 5.65 6.77 12.13
CA GLN A 70 4.78 7.94 12.26
C GLN A 70 4.03 8.25 10.96
N ALA A 71 4.70 8.14 9.80
CA ALA A 71 4.10 8.40 8.49
C ALA A 71 2.92 7.45 8.15
N VAL A 72 2.86 6.27 8.77
CA VAL A 72 1.77 5.29 8.58
C VAL A 72 0.98 5.03 9.87
N SER A 73 1.03 5.96 10.83
CA SER A 73 0.30 5.87 12.11
C SER A 73 0.61 4.59 12.90
N MET A 74 1.89 4.19 12.94
CA MET A 74 2.38 2.99 13.61
C MET A 74 3.53 3.32 14.56
N SER A 75 3.63 2.59 15.67
CA SER A 75 4.79 2.74 16.56
C SER A 75 6.09 2.32 15.86
N ARG A 76 7.23 2.82 16.35
CA ARG A 76 8.57 2.40 15.91
C ARG A 76 8.72 0.87 15.88
N GLN A 77 8.25 0.18 16.92
CA GLN A 77 8.37 -1.28 17.01
C GLN A 77 7.46 -1.99 16.01
N GLY A 78 6.27 -1.44 15.75
CA GLY A 78 5.41 -1.91 14.68
C GLY A 78 6.07 -1.78 13.32
N ALA A 79 6.68 -0.62 13.03
CA ALA A 79 7.40 -0.38 11.79
C ALA A 79 8.56 -1.37 11.61
N ARG A 80 9.37 -1.60 12.67
CA ARG A 80 10.46 -2.59 12.66
C ARG A 80 9.96 -4.02 12.41
N ARG A 81 8.85 -4.41 13.04
CA ARG A 81 8.25 -5.75 12.84
C ARG A 81 7.73 -5.92 11.42
N ARG A 82 7.17 -4.85 10.84
CA ARG A 82 6.63 -4.85 9.48
C ARG A 82 7.72 -4.88 8.42
N TRP A 83 8.78 -4.11 8.60
CA TRP A 83 9.91 -4.02 7.68
C TRP A 83 11.22 -4.42 8.38
N PRO A 84 11.41 -5.71 8.67
CA PRO A 84 12.63 -6.17 9.31
C PRO A 84 13.84 -5.91 8.40
N GLY A 85 14.92 -5.41 8.98
CA GLY A 85 16.16 -5.13 8.25
C GLY A 85 16.09 -3.95 7.28
N LEU A 86 15.05 -3.12 7.35
CA LEU A 86 14.89 -1.95 6.47
C LEU A 86 16.02 -0.93 6.61
N ILE A 87 16.51 -0.76 7.85
CA ILE A 87 17.61 0.12 8.18
C ILE A 87 18.77 -0.77 8.63
N THR A 88 19.77 -0.90 7.76
CA THR A 88 21.06 -1.51 8.08
C THR A 88 22.10 -0.39 8.19
N ASN A 89 23.01 -0.50 9.16
CA ASN A 89 23.97 0.54 9.56
C ASN A 89 24.93 1.07 8.45
N GLY A 90 24.75 0.67 7.18
CA GLY A 90 25.57 1.07 6.03
C GLY A 90 25.05 2.25 5.20
N THR A 91 23.84 2.78 5.44
CA THR A 91 23.27 3.91 4.68
C THR A 91 23.20 5.21 5.49
N HIS A 92 24.22 5.48 6.30
CA HIS A 92 24.34 6.76 7.00
C HIS A 92 25.66 7.45 6.63
N ARG A 93 25.66 8.16 5.49
CA ARG A 93 26.49 9.35 5.39
C ARG A 93 25.60 10.52 5.80
N PRO A 94 25.77 11.09 7.01
CA PRO A 94 25.15 12.38 7.28
C PRO A 94 25.79 13.37 6.32
N HIS A 95 24.98 14.11 5.56
CA HIS A 95 25.49 15.31 4.92
C HIS A 95 25.93 16.26 6.05
N PRO A 96 27.22 16.61 6.19
CA PRO A 96 27.64 17.58 7.17
C PRO A 96 26.99 18.91 6.79
N HIS A 97 26.09 19.40 7.64
CA HIS A 97 25.59 20.75 7.53
C HIS A 97 26.75 21.69 7.90
N PRO A 98 27.22 22.59 7.01
CA PRO A 98 28.23 23.56 7.40
C PRO A 98 27.58 24.50 8.41
N THR A 99 28.04 24.46 9.66
CA THR A 99 27.69 25.48 10.64
C THR A 99 28.31 26.81 10.19
N PRO A 100 27.53 27.89 10.04
CA PRO A 100 28.13 29.20 9.85
C PRO A 100 28.76 29.61 11.19
N ARG A 101 30.10 29.62 11.24
CA ARG A 101 30.84 30.31 12.29
C ARG A 101 30.70 31.81 12.05
N SER A 102 30.03 32.51 12.95
CA SER A 102 30.16 33.96 13.06
C SER A 102 31.32 34.27 14.03
N SER A 103 32.23 35.11 13.54
CA SER A 103 33.33 35.75 14.29
C SER A 103 32.83 36.88 15.19
#